data_AF-A0A835XXJ4-F1
#
_entry.id   AF-A0A835XXJ4-F1
#
_cell.length_a   1.000
_cell.length_b   1.000
_cell.length_c   1.000
_cell.angle_alpha   90.00
_cell.angle_beta   90.00
_cell.angle_gamma   90.00
#
_symmetry.space_group_name_H-M   'P 1'
#
loop_
_entity.id
_entity.type
_entity.pdbx_description
1 polymer ?
#
loop_
_entity_poly.entity_id
_entity_poly.type
_entity_poly.pdbx_seq_one_letter_code
_entity_poly.pdbx_strand_id
1 'polypeptide(L)'
;MVVKAGAAHAGITVDGGGHQAILQAMQAQQAAIQGQQAAIQGQQAAIHGQQAAIQGQQATIQAQQAAIQGQQAVLQNMLLNTQLVMIVYSRNNRAHIKNSQARPSERLTPLYVERVGGAHPVGTLPATVNVVFPGTPSAVAMLTTAEINALEAFYGEQFAGQTLDDRRTAFALYIGVRMQ
;
A
#
# COMPACT_ATOMS: atom_id res chain seq x y z
N MET A 1 93.44 -69.32 44.19
CA MET A 1 91.97 -69.26 44.19
C MET A 1 91.59 -68.42 45.41
N VAL A 2 91.22 -67.15 45.29
CA VAL A 2 89.84 -66.70 45.07
C VAL A 2 89.85 -65.38 44.29
N VAL A 3 88.97 -65.32 43.29
CA VAL A 3 88.65 -64.18 42.42
C VAL A 3 87.80 -63.17 43.21
N LYS A 4 88.14 -61.88 43.15
CA LYS A 4 87.18 -60.80 43.47
C LYS A 4 87.01 -59.94 42.22
N ALA A 5 85.86 -60.14 41.56
CA ALA A 5 85.41 -59.33 40.44
C ALA A 5 84.91 -57.97 40.95
N GLY A 6 85.48 -56.88 40.42
CA GLY A 6 84.92 -55.54 40.56
C GLY A 6 83.92 -55.30 39.44
N ALA A 7 82.64 -55.14 39.78
CA ALA A 7 81.59 -54.79 38.83
C ALA A 7 81.60 -53.27 38.60
N ALA A 8 81.95 -52.85 37.38
CA ALA A 8 81.75 -51.47 36.92
C ALA A 8 80.25 -51.23 36.66
N HIS A 9 79.63 -50.34 37.43
CA HIS A 9 78.30 -49.82 37.11
C HIS A 9 78.42 -48.85 35.93
N ALA A 10 78.05 -49.32 34.74
CA ALA A 10 77.81 -48.46 33.59
C ALA A 10 76.51 -47.69 33.84
N GLY A 11 76.62 -46.45 34.32
CA GLY A 11 75.50 -45.52 34.35
C GLY A 11 75.05 -45.24 32.91
N ILE A 12 73.82 -45.64 32.59
CA ILE A 12 73.16 -45.24 31.35
C ILE A 12 72.82 -43.76 31.50
N THR A 13 73.66 -42.88 30.95
CA THR A 13 73.31 -41.48 30.73
C THR A 13 72.32 -41.40 29.58
N VAL A 14 71.05 -41.21 29.92
CA VAL A 14 70.01 -40.88 28.94
C VAL A 14 70.27 -39.45 28.46
N ASP A 15 70.65 -39.31 27.19
CA ASP A 15 70.90 -38.01 26.55
C ASP A 15 69.66 -37.10 26.62
N GLY A 16 69.77 -35.99 27.35
CA GLY A 16 68.70 -35.01 27.54
C GLY A 16 68.32 -34.26 26.26
N GLY A 17 69.15 -34.29 25.22
CA GLY A 17 68.92 -33.58 23.96
C GLY A 17 67.75 -34.14 23.13
N GLY A 18 67.58 -35.47 23.11
CA GLY A 18 66.50 -36.13 22.36
C GLY A 18 65.10 -35.84 22.93
N HIS A 19 64.97 -35.83 24.26
CA HIS A 19 63.71 -35.50 24.92
C HIS A 19 63.32 -34.03 24.72
N GLN A 20 64.29 -33.11 24.72
CA GLN A 20 64.05 -31.69 24.48
C GLN A 20 63.58 -31.40 23.05
N ALA A 21 64.18 -32.06 22.05
CA ALA A 21 63.78 -31.93 20.65
C ALA A 21 62.34 -32.44 20.40
N ILE A 22 61.95 -33.55 21.04
CA ILE A 22 60.58 -34.08 20.96
C ILE A 22 59.57 -33.11 21.57
N LEU A 23 59.89 -32.51 22.73
CA LEU A 23 59.04 -31.51 23.37
C LEU A 23 58.84 -30.27 22.50
N GLN A 24 59.90 -29.78 21.85
CA GLN A 24 59.82 -28.64 20.92
C GLN A 24 58.97 -28.98 19.68
N ALA A 25 59.13 -30.17 19.10
CA ALA A 25 58.33 -30.62 17.96
C ALA A 25 56.84 -30.73 18.33
N MET A 26 56.50 -31.26 19.51
CA MET A 26 55.13 -31.31 20.01
C MET A 26 54.54 -29.91 20.20
N GLN A 27 55.30 -28.97 20.78
CA GLN A 27 54.85 -27.59 20.96
C GLN A 27 54.57 -26.90 19.62
N ALA A 28 55.46 -27.09 18.64
CA ALA A 28 55.26 -26.55 17.29
C ALA A 28 54.01 -27.14 16.61
N GLN A 29 53.79 -28.45 16.76
CA GLN A 29 52.61 -29.11 16.23
C GLN A 29 51.31 -28.61 16.90
N GLN A 30 51.35 -28.38 18.21
CA GLN A 30 50.21 -27.84 18.94
C GLN A 30 49.88 -26.39 18.54
N ALA A 31 50.90 -25.55 18.33
CA ALA A 31 50.72 -24.21 17.81
C ALA A 31 50.12 -24.21 16.39
N ALA A 32 50.57 -25.13 15.52
CA ALA A 32 50.01 -25.29 14.18
C ALA A 32 48.52 -25.69 14.21
N ILE A 33 48.15 -26.62 15.10
CA ILE A 33 46.74 -27.04 15.29
C ILE A 33 45.89 -25.87 15.78
N GLN A 34 46.38 -25.07 16.73
CA GLN A 34 45.68 -23.87 17.20
C GLN A 34 45.47 -22.84 16.09
N GLY A 35 46.50 -22.62 15.26
CA GLY A 35 46.40 -21.73 14.09
C GLY A 35 45.33 -22.20 13.09
N GLN A 36 45.26 -23.50 12.81
CA GLN A 36 44.23 -24.08 11.96
C GLN A 36 42.83 -23.92 12.55
N GLN A 37 42.66 -24.15 13.86
CA GLN A 37 41.37 -23.93 14.54
C GLN A 37 40.92 -22.48 14.46
N ALA A 38 41.82 -21.52 14.67
CA ALA A 38 41.51 -20.10 14.55
C ALA A 38 41.08 -19.73 13.11
N ALA A 39 41.75 -20.27 12.09
CA ALA A 39 41.38 -20.06 10.70
C ALA A 39 39.98 -20.62 10.38
N ILE A 40 39.65 -21.81 10.88
CA ILE A 40 38.32 -22.42 10.72
C ILE A 40 37.24 -21.57 11.38
N GLN A 41 37.48 -21.07 12.61
CA GLN A 41 36.55 -20.18 13.29
C GLN A 41 36.32 -18.87 12.52
N GLY A 42 37.39 -18.29 11.95
CA GLY A 42 37.28 -17.10 11.10
C GLY A 42 36.43 -17.35 9.84
N GLN A 43 36.59 -18.51 9.20
CA GLN A 43 35.76 -18.90 8.05
C GLN A 43 34.29 -19.10 8.44
N GLN A 44 34.02 -19.74 9.59
CA GLN A 44 32.66 -19.89 10.10
C GLN A 44 31.99 -18.53 10.36
N ALA A 45 32.69 -17.60 11.00
CA ALA A 45 32.19 -16.26 11.25
C ALA A 45 31.88 -15.52 9.93
N ALA A 46 32.74 -15.65 8.91
CA ALA A 46 32.49 -15.07 7.59
C ALA A 46 31.23 -15.66 6.91
N ILE A 47 31.03 -16.97 7.00
CA ILE A 47 29.82 -17.65 6.48
C ILE A 47 28.56 -17.14 7.19
N HIS A 48 28.60 -17.01 8.53
CA HIS A 48 27.49 -16.45 9.29
C HIS A 48 27.18 -15.00 8.89
N GLY A 49 28.21 -14.18 8.67
CA GLY A 49 28.04 -12.80 8.17
C GLY A 49 27.37 -12.76 6.79
N GLN A 50 27.77 -13.65 5.89
CA GLN A 50 27.15 -13.77 4.56
C GLN A 50 25.68 -14.22 4.65
N GLN A 51 25.37 -15.20 5.51
CA GLN A 51 24.00 -15.64 5.74
C GLN A 51 23.11 -14.51 6.28
N ALA A 52 23.61 -13.73 7.23
CA ALA A 52 22.89 -12.57 7.76
C ALA A 52 22.64 -11.51 6.68
N ALA A 53 23.63 -11.25 5.81
CA ALA A 53 23.47 -10.32 4.69
C ALA A 53 22.39 -10.80 3.69
N ILE A 54 22.38 -12.09 3.35
CA ILE A 54 21.37 -12.70 2.48
C ILE A 54 19.97 -12.56 3.10
N GLN A 55 19.82 -12.83 4.40
CA GLN A 55 18.55 -12.65 5.10
C GLN A 55 18.06 -11.20 5.06
N GLY A 56 18.97 -10.23 5.26
CA GLY A 56 18.65 -8.81 5.15
C GLY A 56 18.20 -8.39 3.73
N GLN A 57 18.84 -8.94 2.70
CA GLN A 57 18.42 -8.74 1.31
C GLN A 57 17.04 -9.35 1.04
N GLN A 58 16.77 -10.55 1.55
CA GLN A 58 15.48 -11.20 1.40
C GLN A 58 14.34 -10.41 2.07
N ALA A 59 14.58 -9.89 3.27
CA ALA A 59 13.63 -9.01 3.96
C ALA A 59 13.35 -7.73 3.16
N THR A 60 14.38 -7.14 2.55
CA THR A 60 14.25 -5.94 1.69
C THR A 60 13.39 -6.23 0.45
N ILE A 61 13.61 -7.38 -0.20
CA ILE A 61 12.82 -7.81 -1.36
C ILE A 61 11.35 -8.00 -0.98
N GLN A 62 11.08 -8.63 0.18
CA GLN A 62 9.71 -8.81 0.68
C GLN A 62 9.01 -7.47 0.93
N ALA A 63 9.70 -6.51 1.55
CA ALA A 63 9.16 -5.17 1.78
C ALA A 63 8.83 -4.44 0.46
N GLN A 64 9.70 -4.56 -0.55
CA GLN A 64 9.44 -4.00 -1.88
C GLN A 64 8.24 -4.64 -2.57
N GLN A 65 8.08 -5.97 -2.48
CA GLN A 65 6.92 -6.66 -3.03
C GLN A 65 5.62 -6.19 -2.38
N ALA A 66 5.60 -6.03 -1.05
CA ALA A 66 4.44 -5.50 -0.34
C ALA A 66 4.09 -4.06 -0.78
N ALA A 67 5.10 -3.21 -0.98
CA ALA A 67 4.90 -1.85 -1.48
C ALA A 67 4.29 -1.84 -2.90
N ILE A 68 4.78 -2.70 -3.79
CA ILE A 68 4.24 -2.85 -5.16
C ILE A 68 2.78 -3.31 -5.12
N GLN A 69 2.44 -4.29 -4.28
CA GLN A 69 1.06 -4.75 -4.12
C GLN A 69 0.14 -3.62 -3.62
N GLY A 70 0.62 -2.82 -2.66
CA GLY A 70 -0.10 -1.63 -2.19
C GLY A 70 -0.35 -0.62 -3.31
N GLN A 71 0.66 -0.33 -4.14
CA GLN A 71 0.52 0.57 -5.29
C GLN A 71 -0.47 0.02 -6.34
N GLN A 72 -0.43 -1.28 -6.62
CA GLN A 72 -1.38 -1.93 -7.54
C GLN A 72 -2.83 -1.81 -7.04
N ALA A 73 -3.06 -1.99 -5.74
CA ALA A 73 -4.39 -1.82 -5.15
C ALA A 73 -4.91 -0.37 -5.27
N VAL A 74 -4.03 0.63 -5.09
CA VAL A 74 -4.38 2.04 -5.28
C VAL A 74 -4.75 2.33 -6.74
N LEU A 75 -3.95 1.84 -7.69
CA LEU A 75 -4.21 2.03 -9.13
C LEU A 75 -5.50 1.36 -9.57
N GLN A 76 -5.78 0.14 -9.07
CA GLN A 76 -7.03 -0.57 -9.37
C GLN A 76 -8.24 0.21 -8.86
N ASN A 77 -8.19 0.72 -7.62
CA ASN A 77 -9.26 1.57 -7.08
C ASN A 77 -9.44 2.87 -7.88
N MET A 78 -8.35 3.51 -8.29
CA MET A 78 -8.40 4.72 -9.13
C MET A 78 -9.07 4.43 -10.48
N LEU A 79 -8.75 3.30 -11.10
CA LEU A 79 -9.35 2.89 -12.37
C LEU A 79 -10.85 2.64 -12.24
N LEU A 80 -11.27 1.91 -11.20
CA LEU A 80 -12.69 1.66 -10.91
C LEU A 80 -13.46 2.96 -10.65
N ASN A 81 -12.89 3.88 -9.86
CA ASN A 81 -13.50 5.18 -9.58
C ASN A 81 -13.62 6.02 -10.86
N THR A 82 -12.58 6.03 -11.70
CA THR A 82 -12.62 6.74 -12.99
C THR A 82 -13.68 6.15 -13.92
N GLN A 83 -13.78 4.82 -14.01
CA GLN A 83 -14.82 4.15 -14.79
C GLN A 83 -16.23 4.51 -14.30
N LEU A 84 -16.44 4.51 -12.97
CA LEU A 84 -17.71 4.89 -12.37
C LEU A 84 -18.09 6.33 -12.72
N VAL A 85 -17.18 7.29 -12.54
CA VAL A 85 -17.43 8.70 -12.88
C VAL A 85 -17.79 8.85 -14.35
N MET A 86 -17.10 8.16 -15.27
CA MET A 86 -17.42 8.21 -16.70
C MET A 86 -18.80 7.64 -17.03
N ILE A 87 -19.20 6.55 -16.37
CA ILE A 87 -20.54 5.97 -16.52
C ILE A 87 -21.60 6.95 -16.02
N VAL A 88 -21.39 7.54 -14.85
CA VAL A 88 -22.29 8.52 -14.24
C VAL A 88 -22.45 9.75 -15.14
N TYR A 89 -21.34 10.34 -15.59
CA TYR A 89 -21.32 11.46 -16.52
C TYR A 89 -22.10 11.15 -17.81
N SER A 90 -21.91 9.95 -18.39
CA SER A 90 -22.65 9.52 -19.58
C SER A 90 -24.15 9.38 -19.33
N ARG A 91 -24.55 8.90 -18.14
CA ARG A 91 -25.96 8.81 -17.73
C ARG A 91 -26.57 10.18 -17.53
N ASN A 92 -25.84 11.09 -16.89
CA ASN A 92 -26.29 12.45 -16.67
C ASN A 92 -26.42 13.23 -17.97
N ASN A 93 -25.47 13.12 -18.89
CA ASN A 93 -25.61 13.71 -20.22
C ASN A 93 -26.87 13.25 -20.94
N ARG A 94 -27.20 11.95 -20.85
CA ARG A 94 -28.45 11.42 -21.41
C ARG A 94 -29.68 12.01 -20.72
N ALA A 95 -29.64 12.16 -19.40
CA ALA A 95 -30.72 12.77 -18.63
C ALA A 95 -30.89 14.27 -18.97
N HIS A 96 -29.79 15.02 -19.06
CA HIS A 96 -29.76 16.41 -19.52
C HIS A 96 -30.42 16.58 -20.89
N ILE A 97 -30.03 15.76 -21.87
CA ILE A 97 -30.60 15.81 -23.22
C ILE A 97 -32.11 15.59 -23.17
N LYS A 98 -32.57 14.58 -22.42
CA LYS A 98 -34.01 14.30 -22.23
C LYS A 98 -34.73 15.47 -21.56
N ASN A 99 -34.20 15.97 -20.45
CA ASN A 99 -34.78 17.07 -19.71
C ASN A 99 -34.84 18.36 -20.53
N SER A 100 -33.87 18.59 -21.42
CA SER A 100 -33.82 19.77 -22.31
C SER A 100 -34.91 19.80 -23.37
N GLN A 101 -35.48 18.64 -23.67
CA GLN A 101 -36.55 18.46 -24.64
C GLN A 101 -37.91 18.28 -23.96
N ALA A 102 -37.95 18.19 -22.63
CA ALA A 102 -39.15 17.91 -21.88
C ALA A 102 -40.13 19.07 -21.94
N ARG A 103 -41.40 18.76 -22.22
CA ARG A 103 -42.50 19.73 -22.11
C ARG A 103 -42.82 20.04 -20.64
N PRO A 104 -43.54 21.14 -20.31
CA PRO A 104 -43.79 21.56 -18.93
C PRO A 104 -44.44 20.52 -18.00
N SER A 105 -45.18 19.56 -18.55
CA SER A 105 -45.83 18.46 -17.81
C SER A 105 -45.17 17.11 -18.03
N GLU A 106 -44.09 17.06 -18.81
CA GLU A 106 -43.36 15.83 -19.10
C GLU A 106 -42.41 15.49 -17.94
N ARG A 107 -42.18 14.18 -17.77
CA ARG A 107 -41.48 13.66 -16.61
C ARG A 107 -39.97 13.88 -16.74
N LEU A 108 -39.39 14.54 -15.76
CA LEU A 108 -37.95 14.76 -15.67
C LEU A 108 -37.21 13.52 -15.18
N THR A 109 -35.97 13.38 -15.63
CA THR A 109 -35.03 12.36 -15.17
C THR A 109 -34.07 13.00 -14.16
N PRO A 110 -33.95 12.46 -12.92
CA PRO A 110 -32.98 12.94 -11.95
C PRO A 110 -31.55 12.68 -12.43
N LEU A 111 -30.64 13.56 -12.03
CA LEU A 111 -29.21 13.36 -12.23
C LEU A 111 -28.64 12.56 -11.07
N TYR A 112 -27.58 11.83 -11.36
CA TYR A 112 -26.74 11.16 -10.38
C TYR A 112 -25.72 12.15 -9.81
N VAL A 113 -25.27 11.94 -8.58
CA VAL A 113 -24.13 12.69 -8.01
C VAL A 113 -22.85 12.40 -8.81
N GLU A 114 -22.20 13.43 -9.34
CA GLU A 114 -20.94 13.30 -10.10
C GLU A 114 -19.70 13.63 -9.27
N ARG A 115 -19.87 14.41 -8.20
CA ARG A 115 -18.76 14.98 -7.43
C ARG A 115 -18.17 13.96 -6.47
N VAL A 116 -16.88 13.70 -6.60
CA VAL A 116 -16.13 12.88 -5.65
C VAL A 116 -15.90 13.68 -4.36
N GLY A 117 -16.11 13.04 -3.19
CA GLY A 117 -15.89 13.67 -1.88
C GLY A 117 -17.01 14.60 -1.40
N GLY A 118 -18.16 14.61 -2.08
CA GLY A 118 -19.37 15.30 -1.59
C GLY A 118 -20.09 14.54 -0.46
N ALA A 119 -21.25 15.06 -0.04
CA ALA A 119 -22.07 14.47 1.02
C ALA A 119 -22.59 13.05 0.68
N HIS A 120 -22.65 12.71 -0.60
CA HIS A 120 -23.10 11.41 -1.09
C HIS A 120 -22.12 10.79 -2.09
N PRO A 121 -22.04 9.45 -2.17
CA PRO A 121 -21.21 8.76 -3.15
C PRO A 121 -21.59 9.09 -4.60
N VAL A 122 -20.60 9.08 -5.48
CA VAL A 122 -20.82 9.20 -6.93
C VAL A 122 -21.78 8.11 -7.41
N GLY A 123 -22.77 8.47 -8.23
CA GLY A 123 -23.80 7.54 -8.70
C GLY A 123 -25.01 7.39 -7.77
N THR A 124 -25.11 8.17 -6.69
CA THR A 124 -26.31 8.23 -5.85
C THR A 124 -27.43 9.03 -6.54
N LEU A 125 -28.69 8.63 -6.34
CA LEU A 125 -29.87 9.36 -6.81
C LEU A 125 -30.62 10.04 -5.65
N PRO A 126 -31.33 11.16 -5.86
CA PRO A 126 -32.02 11.87 -4.77
C PRO A 126 -32.95 10.98 -3.94
N ALA A 127 -33.72 10.13 -4.63
CA ALA A 127 -34.70 9.25 -3.99
C ALA A 127 -34.07 8.20 -3.05
N THR A 128 -32.81 7.81 -3.26
CA THR A 128 -32.17 6.80 -2.40
C THR A 128 -31.82 7.34 -1.01
N VAL A 129 -31.86 8.66 -0.84
CA VAL A 129 -31.59 9.36 0.42
C VAL A 129 -32.74 10.28 0.84
N ASN A 130 -33.96 9.98 0.38
CA ASN A 130 -35.19 10.72 0.69
C ASN A 130 -35.19 12.20 0.27
N VAL A 131 -34.38 12.57 -0.73
CA VAL A 131 -34.43 13.90 -1.34
C VAL A 131 -35.42 13.87 -2.51
N VAL A 132 -36.44 14.71 -2.44
CA VAL A 132 -37.50 14.77 -3.45
C VAL A 132 -36.99 15.51 -4.69
N PHE A 133 -37.04 14.83 -5.83
CA PHE A 133 -36.72 15.43 -7.13
C PHE A 133 -38.01 15.93 -7.80
N PRO A 134 -38.05 17.16 -8.34
CA PRO A 134 -39.23 17.67 -9.02
C PRO A 134 -39.54 16.85 -10.28
N GLY A 135 -40.76 16.31 -10.36
CA GLY A 135 -41.14 15.38 -11.41
C GLY A 135 -41.30 16.01 -12.80
N THR A 136 -41.49 17.33 -12.90
CA THR A 136 -41.76 18.06 -14.16
C THR A 136 -41.11 19.43 -14.16
N PRO A 137 -40.89 20.09 -15.32
CA PRO A 137 -40.41 21.47 -15.37
C PRO A 137 -41.28 22.44 -14.57
N SER A 138 -42.62 22.27 -14.60
CA SER A 138 -43.52 23.11 -13.81
C SER A 138 -43.30 22.96 -12.30
N ALA A 139 -42.97 21.75 -11.83
CA ALA A 139 -42.65 21.52 -10.42
C ALA A 139 -41.33 22.19 -10.01
N VAL A 140 -40.37 22.36 -10.93
CA VAL A 140 -39.13 23.11 -10.67
C VAL A 140 -39.42 24.56 -10.32
N ALA A 141 -40.33 25.20 -11.05
CA ALA A 141 -40.77 26.57 -10.78
C ALA A 141 -41.51 26.72 -9.43
N MET A 142 -41.97 25.62 -8.83
CA MET A 142 -42.70 25.62 -7.56
C MET A 142 -41.85 25.25 -6.35
N LEU A 143 -40.57 24.87 -6.54
CA LEU A 143 -39.70 24.41 -5.45
C LEU A 143 -39.57 25.44 -4.32
N THR A 144 -39.83 25.04 -3.09
CA THR A 144 -39.60 25.89 -1.92
C THR A 144 -38.10 26.08 -1.64
N THR A 145 -37.76 27.07 -0.82
CA THR A 145 -36.38 27.28 -0.36
C THR A 145 -35.81 26.04 0.33
N ALA A 146 -36.62 25.31 1.12
CA ALA A 146 -36.18 24.11 1.81
C ALA A 146 -35.85 22.97 0.82
N GLU A 147 -36.68 22.78 -0.20
CA GLU A 147 -36.46 21.74 -1.23
C GLU A 147 -35.22 22.05 -2.07
N ILE A 148 -35.02 23.32 -2.47
CA ILE A 148 -33.80 23.73 -3.18
C ILE A 148 -32.55 23.54 -2.31
N ASN A 149 -32.59 23.92 -1.03
CA ASN A 149 -31.46 23.70 -0.12
C ASN A 149 -31.14 22.20 0.03
N ALA A 150 -32.16 21.34 0.07
CA ALA A 150 -31.97 19.89 0.12
C ALA A 150 -31.34 19.35 -1.17
N LEU A 151 -31.74 19.87 -2.33
CA LEU A 151 -31.14 19.52 -3.62
C LEU A 151 -29.68 19.99 -3.73
N GLU A 152 -29.36 21.20 -3.24
CA GLU A 152 -27.98 21.69 -3.19
C GLU A 152 -27.10 20.85 -2.27
N ALA A 153 -27.59 20.51 -1.08
CA ALA A 153 -26.90 19.63 -0.16
C ALA A 153 -26.67 18.23 -0.77
N PHE A 154 -27.67 17.74 -1.50
CA PHE A 154 -27.61 16.44 -2.18
C PHE A 154 -26.58 16.43 -3.32
N TYR A 155 -26.64 17.39 -4.23
CA TYR A 155 -25.71 17.46 -5.37
C TYR A 155 -24.33 17.99 -4.99
N GLY A 156 -24.20 18.60 -3.81
CA GLY A 156 -22.97 19.26 -3.37
C GLY A 156 -22.66 20.51 -4.19
N GLU A 157 -23.68 21.15 -4.75
CA GLU A 157 -23.58 22.31 -5.64
C GLU A 157 -24.46 23.44 -5.10
N GLN A 158 -23.96 24.68 -5.17
CA GLN A 158 -24.71 25.86 -4.79
C GLN A 158 -25.30 26.48 -6.04
N PHE A 159 -26.64 26.49 -6.15
CA PHE A 159 -27.30 27.09 -7.30
C PHE A 159 -27.27 28.61 -7.13
N ALA A 160 -26.54 29.31 -8.01
CA ALA A 160 -26.28 30.74 -7.87
C ALA A 160 -27.55 31.59 -8.02
N GLY A 161 -27.62 32.71 -7.31
CA GLY A 161 -28.75 33.63 -7.36
C GLY A 161 -29.00 34.36 -6.04
N GLN A 162 -29.61 35.54 -6.08
CA GLN A 162 -29.99 36.28 -4.86
C GLN A 162 -31.42 35.94 -4.41
N THR A 163 -32.27 35.55 -5.35
CA THR A 163 -33.67 35.19 -5.09
C THR A 163 -33.90 33.69 -5.21
N LEU A 164 -35.03 33.20 -4.68
CA LEU A 164 -35.44 31.81 -4.89
C LEU A 164 -35.64 31.47 -6.37
N ASP A 165 -36.10 32.43 -7.16
CA ASP A 165 -36.38 32.23 -8.59
C ASP A 165 -35.09 32.10 -9.41
N ASP A 166 -34.06 32.87 -9.07
CA ASP A 166 -32.72 32.72 -9.63
C ASP A 166 -32.18 31.32 -9.35
N ARG A 167 -32.32 30.84 -8.11
CA ARG A 167 -31.85 29.51 -7.70
C ARG A 167 -32.62 28.39 -8.39
N ARG A 168 -33.94 28.55 -8.59
CA ARG A 168 -34.76 27.62 -9.39
C ARG A 168 -34.30 27.59 -10.84
N THR A 169 -33.99 28.75 -11.41
CA THR A 169 -33.46 28.86 -12.78
C THR A 169 -32.09 28.20 -12.89
N ALA A 170 -31.19 28.44 -11.94
CA ALA A 170 -29.87 27.80 -11.88
C ALA A 170 -29.99 26.27 -11.70
N PHE A 171 -30.90 25.80 -10.85
CA PHE A 171 -31.18 24.37 -10.72
C PHE A 171 -31.77 23.78 -12.02
N ALA A 172 -32.73 24.46 -12.66
CA ALA A 172 -33.30 24.04 -13.93
C ALA A 172 -32.21 23.85 -15.00
N LEU A 173 -31.31 24.83 -15.12
CA LEU A 173 -30.15 24.74 -16.01
C LEU A 173 -29.23 23.58 -15.62
N TYR A 174 -28.96 23.40 -14.33
CA TYR A 174 -28.16 22.30 -13.80
C TYR A 174 -28.74 20.92 -14.13
N ILE A 175 -30.06 20.76 -14.25
CA ILE A 175 -30.68 19.49 -14.66
C ILE A 175 -31.01 19.43 -16.17
N GLY A 176 -30.63 20.46 -16.93
CA GLY A 176 -30.84 20.55 -18.36
C GLY A 176 -32.24 21.02 -18.78
N VAL A 177 -33.07 21.52 -17.87
CA VAL A 177 -34.39 22.08 -18.20
C VAL A 177 -34.26 23.50 -18.73
N ARG A 178 -34.96 23.81 -19.83
CA ARG A 178 -35.12 25.19 -20.32
C ARG A 178 -36.39 25.79 -19.71
N MET A 179 -36.22 26.78 -18.83
CA MET A 179 -37.33 27.62 -18.36
C MET A 179 -37.71 28.56 -19.52
N GLN A 180 -38.99 28.59 -19.90
CA GLN A 180 -39.55 29.53 -20.87
C GLN A 180 -40.17 30.73 -20.16
#